data_AF-A0A956ENL0-F1
#
_entry.id   AF-A0A956ENL0-F1
#
_cell.length_a   1.000
_cell.length_b   1.000
_cell.length_c   1.000
_cell.angle_alpha   90.00
_cell.angle_beta   90.00
_cell.angle_gamma   90.00
#
_symmetry.space_group_name_H-M   'P 1'
#
loop_
_entity.id
_entity.type
_entity.pdbx_description
1 polymer ?
#
loop_
_entity_poly.entity_id
_entity_poly.type
_entity_poly.pdbx_seq_one_letter_code
_entity_poly.pdbx_strand_id
1 'polypeptide(L)'
;MSFASVYPLYVQKVEKKGRTQQEVDEVIAWLTGYRGKALQRAIDKKVDFEAFFGAAPRWNPKAELITGVICGVRVEDVADPLMQKIRYLDKLVDELARGKKLESILRS
;
A
#
# COMPACT_ATOMS: atom_id res chain seq x y z
N MET A 1 7.67 0.40 12.86
CA MET A 1 7.87 -0.72 11.89
C MET A 1 8.39 -0.12 10.59
N SER A 2 9.41 -0.72 9.95
CA SER A 2 9.96 -0.14 8.73
C SER A 2 9.11 -0.49 7.51
N PHE A 3 8.88 0.46 6.59
CA PHE A 3 8.23 0.17 5.30
C PHE A 3 9.10 -0.80 4.50
N ALA A 4 10.42 -0.59 4.51
CA ALA A 4 11.37 -1.41 3.77
C ALA A 4 11.39 -2.89 4.18
N SER A 5 11.14 -3.21 5.45
CA SER A 5 11.01 -4.61 5.90
C SER A 5 9.70 -5.25 5.48
N VAL A 6 8.65 -4.45 5.27
CA VAL A 6 7.31 -4.96 4.92
C VAL A 6 7.11 -5.07 3.41
N TYR A 7 7.73 -4.19 2.62
CA TYR A 7 7.61 -4.19 1.17
C TYR A 7 7.90 -5.57 0.53
N PRO A 8 9.01 -6.28 0.85
CA PRO A 8 9.26 -7.63 0.33
C PRO A 8 8.17 -8.63 0.70
N LEU A 9 7.52 -8.47 1.85
CA LEU A 9 6.43 -9.34 2.30
C LEU A 9 5.16 -9.11 1.48
N TYR A 10 4.88 -7.87 1.06
CA TYR A 10 3.78 -7.58 0.14
C TYR A 10 4.03 -8.22 -1.23
N VAL A 11 5.23 -8.07 -1.78
CA VAL A 11 5.61 -8.68 -3.06
C VAL A 11 5.45 -10.20 -3.00
N GLN A 12 6.05 -10.86 -2.01
CA GLN A 12 5.92 -12.31 -1.83
C GLN A 12 4.47 -12.77 -1.66
N LYS A 13 3.63 -11.99 -0.96
CA LYS A 13 2.21 -12.31 -0.76
C LYS A 13 1.46 -12.38 -2.09
N VAL A 14 1.69 -11.42 -2.98
CA VAL A 14 0.97 -11.36 -4.26
C VAL A 14 1.58 -12.31 -5.30
N GLU A 15 2.89 -12.53 -5.28
CA GLU A 15 3.57 -13.49 -6.16
C GLU A 15 3.10 -14.93 -5.91
N LYS A 16 2.87 -15.30 -4.64
CA LYS A 16 2.23 -16.58 -4.27
C LYS A 16 0.82 -16.75 -4.85
N LYS A 17 0.23 -15.69 -5.40
CA LYS A 17 -1.10 -15.64 -6.02
C LYS A 17 -1.04 -15.36 -7.53
N GLY A 18 0.14 -15.46 -8.13
CA GLY A 18 0.35 -15.26 -9.58
C GLY A 18 0.32 -13.80 -10.02
N ARG A 19 0.47 -12.86 -9.09
CA ARG A 19 0.60 -11.42 -9.35
C ARG A 19 2.06 -10.99 -9.32
N THR A 20 2.34 -9.76 -9.71
CA THR A 20 3.70 -9.26 -9.92
C THR A 20 4.09 -8.16 -8.94
N GLN A 21 5.40 -7.99 -8.74
CA GLN A 21 5.95 -6.83 -8.03
C GLN A 21 5.50 -5.51 -8.67
N GLN A 22 5.38 -5.44 -10.00
CA GLN A 22 4.97 -4.23 -10.71
C GLN A 22 3.55 -3.79 -10.32
N GLU A 23 2.63 -4.73 -10.11
CA GLU A 23 1.28 -4.42 -9.63
C GLU A 23 1.30 -3.88 -8.18
N VAL A 24 2.22 -4.36 -7.32
CA VAL A 24 2.41 -3.81 -5.97
C VAL A 24 2.95 -2.38 -6.03
N ASP A 25 3.94 -2.15 -6.87
CA ASP A 25 4.53 -0.83 -7.09
C ASP A 25 3.47 0.15 -7.62
N GLU A 26 2.58 -0.30 -8.50
CA GLU A 26 1.50 0.51 -9.04
C GLU A 26 0.44 0.86 -7.99
N VAL A 27 0.08 -0.09 -7.13
CA VAL A 27 -0.79 0.16 -5.97
C VAL A 27 -0.17 1.20 -5.02
N ILE A 28 1.12 1.05 -4.70
CA ILE A 28 1.85 1.99 -3.85
C ILE A 28 1.92 3.37 -4.51
N ALA A 29 2.23 3.41 -5.81
CA ALA A 29 2.30 4.64 -6.60
C ALA A 29 0.95 5.35 -6.65
N TRP A 30 -0.13 4.60 -6.79
CA TRP A 30 -1.47 5.16 -6.78
C TRP A 30 -1.83 5.76 -5.42
N LEU A 31 -1.46 5.13 -4.31
CA LEU A 31 -1.79 5.62 -2.96
C LEU A 31 -0.93 6.83 -2.54
N THR A 32 0.37 6.79 -2.84
CA THR A 32 1.37 7.70 -2.26
C THR A 32 2.03 8.63 -3.26
N GLY A 33 1.93 8.35 -4.56
CA GLY A 33 2.63 9.06 -5.62
C GLY A 33 4.09 8.62 -5.84
N TYR A 34 4.63 7.70 -5.04
CA TYR A 34 5.98 7.17 -5.26
C TYR A 34 6.09 6.39 -6.57
N ARG A 35 7.10 6.67 -7.40
CA ARG A 35 7.36 5.92 -8.63
C ARG A 35 8.84 5.60 -8.82
N GLY A 36 9.13 4.42 -9.35
CA GLY A 36 10.47 3.97 -9.75
C GLY A 36 11.54 4.26 -8.68
N LYS A 37 12.54 5.06 -9.05
CA LYS A 37 13.67 5.41 -8.17
C LYS A 37 13.25 6.05 -6.84
N ALA A 38 12.11 6.74 -6.76
CA ALA A 38 11.67 7.35 -5.51
C ALA A 38 11.21 6.29 -4.50
N LEU A 39 10.48 5.27 -4.96
CA LEU A 39 10.10 4.12 -4.14
C LEU A 39 11.33 3.32 -3.72
N GLN A 40 12.23 3.04 -4.67
CA GLN A 40 13.46 2.30 -4.39
C GLN A 40 14.33 3.00 -3.32
N ARG A 41 14.49 4.33 -3.42
CA ARG A 41 15.22 5.10 -2.40
C ARG A 41 14.59 5.01 -1.02
N ALA A 42 13.25 4.96 -0.91
CA ALA A 42 12.58 4.78 0.38
C ALA A 42 12.90 3.41 0.97
N ILE A 43 12.89 2.36 0.14
CA ILE A 43 13.26 1.00 0.53
C ILE A 43 14.73 0.93 0.96
N ASP A 44 15.66 1.45 0.14
CA ASP A 44 17.10 1.41 0.40
C ASP A 44 17.49 2.17 1.67
N LYS A 45 16.83 3.31 1.94
CA LYS A 45 17.02 4.10 3.16
C LYS A 45 16.38 3.49 4.40
N LYS A 46 15.68 2.36 4.27
CA LYS A 46 14.99 1.66 5.38
C LYS A 46 14.04 2.57 6.16
N VAL A 47 13.33 3.46 5.46
CA VAL A 47 12.41 4.40 6.11
C VAL A 47 11.29 3.64 6.83
N ASP A 48 10.80 4.22 7.93
CA ASP A 48 9.59 3.76 8.59
C ASP A 48 8.32 4.25 7.90
N PHE A 49 7.17 3.71 8.31
CA PHE A 49 5.88 4.10 7.72
C PHE A 49 5.54 5.56 7.95
N GLU A 50 5.93 6.13 9.08
CA GLU A 50 5.66 7.53 9.40
C GLU A 50 6.41 8.44 8.42
N ALA A 51 7.72 8.22 8.25
CA ALA A 51 8.54 8.94 7.28
C ALA A 51 8.11 8.65 5.84
N PHE A 52 7.76 7.39 5.52
CA PHE A 52 7.29 7.00 4.19
C PHE A 52 6.02 7.75 3.78
N PHE A 53 5.00 7.75 4.63
CA PHE A 53 3.76 8.46 4.33
C PHE A 53 3.88 9.98 4.48
N GLY A 54 4.73 10.47 5.40
CA GLY A 54 5.01 11.88 5.56
C GLY A 54 5.76 12.49 4.37
N ALA A 55 6.60 11.70 3.70
CA ALA A 55 7.34 12.11 2.51
C ALA A 55 6.68 11.68 1.19
N ALA A 56 5.43 11.20 1.23
CA ALA A 56 4.68 10.76 0.05
C ALA A 56 4.51 11.93 -0.93
N PRO A 57 4.96 11.81 -2.20
CA PRO A 57 4.92 12.92 -3.16
C PRO A 57 3.50 13.46 -3.42
N ARG A 58 2.51 12.56 -3.42
CA ARG A 58 1.10 12.93 -3.60
C ARG A 58 0.22 11.85 -3.02
N TRP A 59 -0.32 12.13 -1.83
CA TRP A 59 -1.39 11.31 -1.28
C TRP A 59 -2.63 11.36 -2.17
N ASN A 60 -3.24 10.22 -2.46
CA ASN A 60 -4.39 10.15 -3.34
C ASN A 60 -5.69 10.46 -2.58
N PRO A 61 -6.50 11.44 -3.01
CA PRO A 61 -7.76 11.77 -2.34
C PRO A 61 -8.78 10.62 -2.42
N LYS A 62 -8.67 9.72 -3.42
CA LYS A 62 -9.51 8.52 -3.49
C LYS A 62 -9.17 7.47 -2.42
N ALA A 63 -8.15 7.67 -1.59
CA ALA A 63 -7.83 6.77 -0.49
C ALA A 63 -8.99 6.62 0.51
N GLU A 64 -9.84 7.64 0.65
CA GLU A 64 -11.05 7.58 1.49
C GLU A 64 -12.07 6.55 1.00
N LEU A 65 -12.01 6.15 -0.27
CA LEU A 65 -12.86 5.11 -0.86
C LEU A 65 -12.36 3.69 -0.52
N ILE A 66 -11.27 3.55 0.23
CA ILE A 66 -10.77 2.26 0.68
C ILE A 66 -11.52 1.89 1.96
N THR A 67 -12.50 1.00 1.82
CA THR A 67 -13.36 0.58 2.93
C THR A 67 -13.35 -0.93 3.16
N GLY A 68 -13.91 -1.33 4.29
CA GLY A 68 -14.13 -2.73 4.67
C GLY A 68 -13.06 -3.25 5.62
N VAL A 69 -13.04 -4.58 5.80
CA VAL A 69 -12.22 -5.22 6.83
C VAL A 69 -10.88 -5.69 6.30
N ILE A 70 -9.80 -5.45 7.06
CA ILE A 70 -8.47 -6.04 6.87
C ILE A 70 -7.79 -6.20 8.23
N CYS A 71 -7.02 -7.27 8.42
CA CYS A 71 -6.34 -7.55 9.70
C CYS A 71 -7.26 -7.50 10.94
N GLY A 72 -8.54 -7.89 10.78
CA GLY A 72 -9.53 -7.91 11.86
C GLY A 72 -10.17 -6.56 12.20
N VAL A 73 -9.82 -5.47 11.52
CA VAL A 73 -10.38 -4.13 11.75
C VAL A 73 -11.03 -3.56 10.50
N ARG A 74 -12.03 -2.69 10.68
CA ARG A 74 -12.63 -1.89 9.62
C ARG A 74 -11.75 -0.66 9.37
N VAL A 75 -11.26 -0.48 8.15
CA VAL A 75 -10.19 0.50 7.87
C VAL A 75 -10.67 1.94 8.07
N GLU A 76 -11.90 2.23 7.65
CA GLU A 76 -12.54 3.53 7.81
C GLU A 76 -12.74 3.96 9.27
N ASP A 77 -12.75 2.99 10.21
CA ASP A 77 -12.97 3.25 11.65
C ASP A 77 -11.65 3.32 12.45
N VAL A 78 -10.49 3.16 11.81
CA VAL A 78 -9.19 3.19 12.51
C VAL A 78 -8.89 4.61 12.97
N ALA A 79 -8.91 4.84 14.28
CA ALA A 79 -8.73 6.16 14.88
C ALA A 79 -7.30 6.73 14.72
N ASP A 80 -6.28 5.87 14.76
CA ASP A 80 -4.90 6.31 14.60
C ASP A 80 -4.59 6.59 13.11
N PRO A 81 -4.24 7.83 12.72
CA PRO A 81 -4.08 8.19 11.30
C PRO A 81 -2.96 7.43 10.60
N LEU A 82 -1.86 7.12 11.30
CA LEU A 82 -0.74 6.38 10.72
C LEU A 82 -1.16 4.92 10.46
N MET A 83 -1.77 4.28 11.44
CA MET A 83 -2.30 2.92 11.33
C MET A 83 -3.38 2.83 10.26
N GLN A 84 -4.24 3.83 10.11
CA GLN A 84 -5.22 3.86 9.04
C GLN A 84 -4.55 3.84 7.66
N LYS A 85 -3.51 4.65 7.45
CA LYS A 85 -2.72 4.64 6.19
C LYS A 85 -2.03 3.31 5.94
N ILE A 86 -1.48 2.67 6.98
CA ILE A 86 -0.92 1.31 6.88
C ILE A 86 -2.01 0.33 6.45
N ARG A 87 -3.19 0.40 7.06
CA ARG A 87 -4.32 -0.49 6.75
C ARG A 87 -4.91 -0.25 5.36
N TYR A 88 -4.88 0.98 4.85
CA TYR A 88 -5.20 1.25 3.44
C TYR A 88 -4.25 0.49 2.51
N LEU A 89 -2.95 0.56 2.75
CA LEU A 89 -1.98 -0.16 1.93
C LEU A 89 -2.16 -1.69 2.04
N ASP A 90 -2.32 -2.21 3.27
CA ASP A 90 -2.60 -3.64 3.50
C ASP A 90 -3.84 -4.09 2.73
N LYS A 91 -4.90 -3.26 2.72
CA LYS A 91 -6.16 -3.56 2.04
C LYS A 91 -5.96 -3.66 0.55
N LEU A 92 -5.27 -2.70 -0.08
CA LEU A 92 -5.04 -2.71 -1.52
C LEU A 92 -4.20 -3.93 -1.95
N VAL A 93 -3.15 -4.25 -1.19
CA VAL A 93 -2.33 -5.45 -1.45
C VAL A 93 -3.13 -6.74 -1.23
N ASP A 94 -4.03 -6.77 -0.24
CA ASP A 94 -4.94 -7.90 -0.03
C ASP A 94 -5.93 -8.08 -1.18
N GLU A 95 -6.48 -6.99 -1.71
CA GLU A 95 -7.33 -7.00 -2.88
C GLU A 95 -6.60 -7.56 -4.12
N LEU A 96 -5.34 -7.17 -4.30
CA LEU A 96 -4.46 -7.71 -5.35
C LEU A 96 -4.22 -9.21 -5.17
N ALA A 97 -3.87 -9.64 -3.96
CA ALA A 97 -3.64 -11.06 -3.61
C ALA A 97 -4.91 -11.92 -3.75
N ARG A 98 -6.10 -11.33 -3.60
CA ARG A 98 -7.40 -11.99 -3.85
C ARG A 98 -7.79 -12.03 -5.33
N GLY A 99 -6.94 -11.52 -6.22
CA GLY A 99 -7.16 -11.57 -7.64
C GLY A 99 -8.11 -10.50 -8.18
N LYS A 100 -8.40 -9.43 -7.43
CA LYS A 100 -9.16 -8.30 -7.99
C LYS A 100 -8.41 -7.67 -9.17
N LYS A 101 -9.16 -7.11 -10.12
CA LYS A 101 -8.59 -6.33 -11.23
C LYS A 101 -7.99 -5.03 -10.71
N LEU A 102 -6.87 -4.62 -11.30
CA LEU A 102 -6.15 -3.43 -10.89
C LEU A 102 -7.04 -2.18 -10.97
N GLU A 103 -7.79 -1.97 -12.05
CA GLU A 103 -8.76 -0.86 -12.21
C GLU A 103 -9.70 -0.72 -10.99
N SER A 104 -10.26 -1.85 -10.53
CA SER A 104 -11.11 -1.89 -9.34
C SER A 104 -10.35 -1.53 -8.06
N ILE A 105 -9.11 -2.02 -7.90
CA ILE A 105 -8.24 -1.69 -6.76
C ILE A 105 -7.91 -0.19 -6.74
N LEU A 106 -7.62 0.39 -7.90
CA LEU A 106 -7.27 1.80 -8.08
C LEU A 106 -8.49 2.73 -8.13
N ARG A 107 -9.70 2.21 -7.88
CA ARG A 107 -10.97 2.96 -7.87
C ARG A 107 -11.11 3.81 -9.15
N SER A 108 -10.81 3.19 -10.29
CA SER A 108 -10.77 3.80 -11.62
C SER A 108 -11.54 2.97 -12.63
#